data_AF-A0AAE2EIP1-F1
#
_entry.id   AF-A0AAE2EIP1-F1
#
_cell.length_a   1.000
_cell.length_b   1.000
_cell.length_c   1.000
_cell.angle_alpha   90.00
_cell.angle_beta   90.00
_cell.angle_gamma   90.00
#
_symmetry.space_group_name_H-M   'P 1'
#
loop_
_entity.id
_entity.type
_entity.pdbx_description
1 polymer ?
#
loop_
_entity_poly.entity_id
_entity_poly.type
_entity_poly.pdbx_seq_one_letter_code
_entity_poly.pdbx_strand_id
1 'polypeptide(L)'
;MKKIKKNESKPINPENDKKNSEVIKAIVKKQEDAFATFHTRKDFLDQIKVFAKEEGIENLELANKNENKTFKEGENIPENNVKLRLGTHEFEVQLGKVLMDKVATKYYIENDKGNIITDQDGQFSNLNNKVVITQIGYSLKPRDEYSNNGEKVIEIHKMPGNTIEVPEHLPLKIKSLRNAFRNFKLKEVLKLDKWDVSNVELMDEMSYVSHLVAKTLSFQRLYFL
;
A
#
# COMPACT_ATOMS: atom_id res chain seq x y z
N MET A 1 -33.20 -11.89 24.70
CA MET A 1 -32.45 -10.63 24.60
C MET A 1 -30.96 -10.93 24.62
N LYS A 2 -30.26 -10.79 23.48
CA LYS A 2 -28.80 -10.96 23.41
C LYS A 2 -28.13 -9.69 23.95
N LYS A 3 -27.32 -9.81 25.01
CA LYS A 3 -26.50 -8.72 25.53
C LYS A 3 -25.43 -8.37 24.49
N ILE A 4 -25.51 -7.17 23.94
CA ILE A 4 -24.46 -6.57 23.13
C ILE A 4 -23.29 -6.26 24.07
N LYS A 5 -22.16 -6.95 23.91
CA LYS A 5 -20.91 -6.56 24.55
C LYS A 5 -20.49 -5.22 23.93
N LYS A 6 -20.58 -4.17 24.73
CA LYS A 6 -20.01 -2.85 24.44
C LYS A 6 -18.51 -3.07 24.21
N ASN A 7 -18.00 -2.69 23.03
CA ASN A 7 -16.55 -2.57 22.82
C ASN A 7 -16.05 -1.52 23.81
N GLU A 8 -15.52 -1.97 24.95
CA GLU A 8 -14.78 -1.12 25.86
C GLU A 8 -13.51 -0.70 25.15
N SER A 9 -13.43 0.57 24.75
CA SER A 9 -12.18 1.20 24.33
C SER A 9 -11.14 0.92 25.41
N LYS A 10 -10.01 0.31 25.04
CA LYS A 10 -8.86 0.13 25.94
C LYS A 10 -8.59 1.45 26.70
N PRO A 11 -8.37 1.40 28.02
CA PRO A 11 -8.18 2.60 28.83
C PRO A 11 -6.99 3.42 28.30
N ILE A 12 -7.16 4.75 28.30
CA ILE A 12 -6.12 5.72 27.92
C ILE A 12 -4.91 5.48 28.82
N ASN A 13 -3.78 5.08 28.24
CA ASN A 13 -2.51 4.93 28.94
C ASN A 13 -1.46 5.83 28.26
N PRO A 14 -1.23 7.05 28.79
CA PRO A 14 -0.38 8.05 28.15
C PRO A 14 1.06 7.60 27.88
N GLU A 15 1.61 6.72 28.71
CA GLU A 15 2.96 6.16 28.52
C GLU A 15 3.00 5.17 27.36
N ASN A 16 1.93 4.38 27.19
CA ASN A 16 1.77 3.48 26.06
C ASN A 16 1.54 4.25 24.75
N ASP A 17 0.77 5.34 24.77
CA ASP A 17 0.51 6.16 23.59
C ASP A 17 1.79 6.80 23.04
N LYS A 18 2.68 7.25 23.92
CA LYS A 18 4.01 7.77 23.53
C LYS A 18 4.92 6.66 22.97
N LYS A 19 4.92 5.47 23.56
CA LYS A 19 5.69 4.34 23.02
C LYS A 19 5.17 3.91 21.65
N ASN A 20 3.85 3.83 21.51
CA ASN A 20 3.19 3.47 20.26
C ASN A 20 3.41 4.52 19.17
N SER A 21 3.49 5.81 19.50
CA SER A 21 3.78 6.84 18.49
C SER A 21 5.16 6.66 17.85
N GLU A 22 6.17 6.19 18.59
CA GLU A 22 7.48 5.84 18.03
C GLU A 22 7.41 4.63 17.08
N VAL A 23 6.58 3.63 17.39
CA VAL A 23 6.31 2.51 16.48
C VAL A 23 5.63 3.01 15.20
N ILE A 24 4.62 3.88 15.32
CA ILE A 24 3.95 4.49 14.16
C ILE A 24 4.94 5.31 13.32
N LYS A 25 5.81 6.11 13.94
CA LYS A 25 6.87 6.85 13.22
C LYS A 25 7.78 5.90 12.43
N ALA A 26 8.16 4.76 13.01
CA ALA A 26 8.97 3.76 12.34
C ALA A 26 8.24 3.09 11.16
N ILE A 27 6.94 2.80 11.32
CA ILE A 27 6.08 2.31 10.22
C ILE A 27 6.04 3.35 9.08
N VAL A 28 5.73 4.61 9.41
CA VAL A 28 5.65 5.68 8.41
C VAL A 28 6.99 5.87 7.72
N LYS A 29 8.12 5.80 8.44
CA LYS A 29 9.45 5.90 7.84
C LYS A 29 9.70 4.80 6.78
N LYS A 30 9.22 3.58 7.01
CA LYS A 30 9.31 2.49 6.01
C LYS A 30 8.40 2.71 4.80
N GLN A 31 7.32 3.48 4.96
CA GLN A 31 6.30 3.75 3.94
C GLN A 31 6.35 5.20 3.42
N GLU A 32 7.43 5.93 3.68
CA GLU A 32 7.47 7.39 3.53
C GLU A 32 7.31 7.87 2.08
N ASP A 33 7.65 7.01 1.12
CA ASP A 33 7.55 7.24 -0.32
C ASP A 33 6.38 6.48 -0.96
N ALA A 34 5.50 5.88 -0.16
CA ALA A 34 4.39 5.05 -0.63
C ALA A 34 3.10 5.85 -0.93
N PHE A 35 3.22 7.17 -1.09
CA PHE A 35 2.09 8.07 -1.30
C PHE A 35 2.36 9.07 -2.43
N ALA A 36 1.30 9.39 -3.15
CA ALA A 36 1.28 10.25 -4.35
C ALA A 36 0.32 11.43 -4.18
N THR A 37 0.33 12.39 -5.11
CA THR A 37 -0.54 13.57 -5.10
C THR A 37 -2.03 13.27 -5.09
N PHE A 38 -2.48 12.13 -5.61
CA PHE A 38 -3.90 11.73 -5.55
C PHE A 38 -4.33 11.12 -4.20
N HIS A 39 -3.41 10.85 -3.28
CA HIS A 39 -3.77 10.36 -1.96
C HIS A 39 -4.21 11.51 -1.06
N THR A 40 -5.21 11.23 -0.24
CA THR A 40 -5.67 12.13 0.82
C THR A 40 -5.04 11.76 2.17
N ARG A 41 -5.21 12.61 3.18
CA ARG A 41 -4.80 12.27 4.57
C ARG A 41 -5.58 11.09 5.13
N LYS A 42 -6.81 10.91 4.70
CA LYS A 42 -7.60 9.72 5.03
C LYS A 42 -6.95 8.46 4.47
N ASP A 43 -6.55 8.48 3.20
CA ASP A 43 -5.90 7.32 2.56
C ASP A 43 -4.59 6.95 3.26
N PHE A 44 -3.82 7.98 3.63
CA PHE A 44 -2.63 7.80 4.46
C PHE A 44 -2.95 7.14 5.80
N LEU A 45 -3.92 7.69 6.55
CA LEU A 45 -4.30 7.14 7.86
C LEU A 45 -4.77 5.68 7.73
N ASP A 46 -5.64 5.40 6.78
CA ASP A 46 -6.19 4.05 6.57
C ASP A 46 -5.08 3.06 6.23
N GLN A 47 -4.13 3.43 5.37
CA GLN A 47 -3.00 2.58 5.01
C GLN A 47 -2.07 2.33 6.20
N ILE A 48 -1.75 3.36 6.99
CA ILE A 48 -0.88 3.21 8.18
C ILE A 48 -1.57 2.37 9.26
N LYS A 49 -2.90 2.45 9.38
CA LYS A 49 -3.68 1.60 10.31
C LYS A 49 -3.55 0.11 10.04
N VAL A 50 -3.34 -0.31 8.78
CA VAL A 50 -3.11 -1.72 8.44
C VAL A 50 -1.91 -2.25 9.22
N PHE A 51 -0.76 -1.58 9.10
CA PHE A 51 0.47 -1.95 9.79
C PHE A 51 0.39 -1.73 11.31
N ALA A 52 -0.25 -0.64 11.76
CA ALA A 52 -0.42 -0.36 13.18
C ALA A 52 -1.18 -1.49 13.91
N LYS A 53 -2.19 -2.07 13.25
CA LYS A 53 -2.98 -3.18 13.80
C LYS A 53 -2.15 -4.45 14.01
N GLU A 54 -1.16 -4.71 13.17
CA GLU A 54 -0.23 -5.85 13.31
C GLU A 54 0.64 -5.71 14.56
N GLU A 55 0.99 -4.48 14.91
CA GLU A 55 1.71 -4.12 16.13
C GLU A 55 0.76 -4.02 17.36
N GLY A 56 -0.52 -4.34 17.21
CA GLY A 56 -1.52 -4.25 18.27
C GLY A 56 -1.91 -2.82 18.67
N ILE A 57 -1.56 -1.83 17.84
CA ILE A 57 -1.86 -0.41 18.04
C ILE A 57 -3.23 -0.10 17.41
N GLU A 58 -4.16 0.30 18.26
CA GLU A 58 -5.52 0.69 17.88
C GLU A 58 -5.73 2.20 18.11
N ASN A 59 -6.82 2.75 17.57
CA ASN A 59 -7.24 4.15 17.80
C ASN A 59 -6.28 5.23 17.29
N LEU A 60 -5.46 4.93 16.27
CA LEU A 60 -4.72 5.97 15.55
C LEU A 60 -5.69 6.89 14.80
N GLU A 61 -5.51 8.20 14.90
CA GLU A 61 -6.37 9.20 14.25
C GLU A 61 -5.56 10.33 13.63
N LEU A 62 -6.17 11.07 12.70
CA LEU A 62 -5.66 12.39 12.32
C LEU A 62 -5.95 13.37 13.45
N ALA A 63 -4.95 14.15 13.86
CA ALA A 63 -5.14 15.21 14.86
C ALA A 63 -5.94 16.40 14.29
N ASN A 64 -5.84 16.62 12.98
CA ASN A 64 -6.51 17.72 12.28
C ASN A 64 -7.70 17.21 11.45
N LYS A 65 -8.75 18.03 11.31
CA LYS A 65 -9.90 17.76 10.44
C LYS A 65 -9.59 18.07 8.97
N ASN A 66 -8.61 17.38 8.40
CA ASN A 66 -8.13 17.60 7.03
C ASN A 66 -8.08 16.30 6.21
N GLU A 67 -8.99 15.37 6.48
CA GLU A 67 -9.02 14.02 5.91
C GLU A 67 -8.93 14.03 4.37
N ASN A 68 -9.64 14.95 3.72
CA ASN A 68 -9.72 15.06 2.25
C ASN A 68 -8.57 15.87 1.63
N LYS A 69 -7.65 16.44 2.42
CA LYS A 69 -6.52 17.21 1.90
C LYS A 69 -5.54 16.27 1.20
N THR A 70 -5.17 16.58 -0.03
CA THR A 70 -4.17 15.82 -0.79
C THR A 70 -2.74 16.22 -0.43
N PHE A 71 -1.78 15.41 -0.91
CA PHE A 71 -0.35 15.73 -0.83
C PHE A 71 0.10 16.57 -2.03
N LYS A 72 1.15 17.36 -1.82
CA LYS A 72 1.82 18.12 -2.88
C LYS A 72 3.01 17.34 -3.40
N GLU A 73 3.31 17.46 -4.68
CA GLU A 73 4.54 16.89 -5.26
C GLU A 73 5.77 17.56 -4.65
N GLY A 74 6.79 16.76 -4.35
CA GLY A 74 8.03 17.24 -3.75
C GLY A 74 8.66 16.20 -2.82
N GLU A 75 9.85 16.51 -2.33
CA GLU A 75 10.62 15.65 -1.45
C GLU A 75 10.79 16.32 -0.08
N ASN A 76 10.38 15.62 0.99
CA ASN A 76 10.49 16.07 2.37
C ASN A 76 9.84 17.45 2.63
N ILE A 77 8.77 17.78 1.88
CA ILE A 77 8.14 19.11 1.98
C ILE A 77 7.24 19.21 3.24
N PRO A 78 7.34 20.31 4.03
CA PRO A 78 6.58 20.44 5.28
C PRO A 78 5.06 20.37 5.12
N GLU A 79 4.51 20.80 3.98
CA GLU A 79 3.07 20.73 3.70
C GLU A 79 2.53 19.30 3.62
N ASN A 80 3.43 18.32 3.41
CA ASN A 80 3.09 16.91 3.40
C ASN A 80 3.16 16.28 4.80
N ASN A 81 3.63 16.98 5.82
CA ASN A 81 3.60 16.47 7.19
C ASN A 81 2.16 16.14 7.63
N VAL A 82 2.01 15.03 8.34
CA VAL A 82 0.73 14.55 8.86
C VAL A 82 0.79 14.59 10.38
N LYS A 83 -0.14 15.35 10.98
CA LYS A 83 -0.32 15.34 12.43
C LYS A 83 -1.27 14.21 12.83
N LEU A 84 -0.77 13.29 13.64
CA LEU A 84 -1.47 12.10 14.12
C LEU A 84 -1.71 12.18 15.62
N ARG A 85 -2.64 11.37 16.10
CA ARG A 85 -2.99 11.28 17.51
C ARG A 85 -3.23 9.83 17.94
N LEU A 86 -2.74 9.50 19.13
CA LEU A 86 -3.08 8.30 19.91
C LEU A 86 -3.58 8.77 21.28
N GLY A 87 -4.85 8.56 21.58
CA GLY A 87 -5.46 9.08 22.81
C GLY A 87 -5.36 10.61 22.88
N THR A 88 -4.64 11.12 23.87
CA THR A 88 -4.35 12.56 24.03
C THR A 88 -2.98 12.97 23.49
N HIS A 89 -2.15 12.01 23.08
CA HIS A 89 -0.81 12.27 22.58
C HIS A 89 -0.84 12.56 21.07
N GLU A 90 -0.49 13.80 20.71
CA GLU A 90 -0.31 14.22 19.32
C GLU A 90 1.16 14.19 18.93
N PHE A 91 1.43 13.80 17.69
CA PHE A 91 2.76 13.77 17.10
C PHE A 91 2.68 14.01 15.60
N GLU A 92 3.81 14.35 15.00
CA GLU A 92 3.90 14.60 13.56
C GLU A 92 4.80 13.56 12.90
N VAL A 93 4.44 13.20 11.67
CA VAL A 93 5.24 12.37 10.78
C VAL A 93 5.43 13.08 9.44
N GLN A 94 6.57 12.86 8.83
CA GLN A 94 6.95 13.43 7.55
C GLN A 94 6.90 12.35 6.47
N LEU A 95 6.41 12.71 5.28
CA LEU A 95 6.57 11.89 4.08
C LEU A 95 7.89 12.21 3.40
N GLY A 96 8.44 11.25 2.70
CA GLY A 96 9.63 11.43 1.88
C GLY A 96 9.26 12.07 0.54
N LYS A 97 9.49 11.33 -0.54
CA LYS A 97 9.20 11.75 -1.91
C LYS A 97 7.75 11.44 -2.29
N VAL A 98 7.00 12.49 -2.63
CA VAL A 98 5.66 12.41 -3.21
C VAL A 98 5.75 12.78 -4.69
N LEU A 99 5.35 11.87 -5.56
CA LEU A 99 5.35 12.08 -7.02
C LEU A 99 3.96 12.44 -7.52
N MET A 100 3.91 13.18 -8.63
CA MET A 100 2.66 13.44 -9.35
C MET A 100 2.07 12.15 -9.92
N ASP A 101 0.84 11.83 -9.55
CA ASP A 101 0.01 10.77 -10.12
C ASP A 101 0.58 9.35 -10.07
N LYS A 102 1.66 9.12 -9.31
CA LYS A 102 2.30 7.81 -9.20
C LYS A 102 3.02 7.60 -7.86
N VAL A 103 3.30 6.34 -7.56
CA VAL A 103 4.21 5.86 -6.52
C VAL A 103 5.27 5.01 -7.22
N ALA A 104 6.54 5.20 -6.87
CA ALA A 104 7.64 4.44 -7.44
C ALA A 104 7.72 3.04 -6.81
N THR A 105 8.16 2.06 -7.60
CA THR A 105 8.51 0.73 -7.08
C THR A 105 9.89 0.81 -6.43
N LYS A 106 10.04 0.22 -5.23
CA LYS A 106 11.36 -0.02 -4.62
C LYS A 106 11.63 -1.51 -4.53
N TYR A 107 12.85 -1.91 -4.84
CA TYR A 107 13.24 -3.32 -4.83
C TYR A 107 14.74 -3.49 -4.63
N TYR A 108 15.16 -4.73 -4.37
CA TYR A 108 16.56 -5.13 -4.44
C TYR A 108 16.71 -6.43 -5.21
N ILE A 109 17.92 -6.70 -5.70
CA ILE A 109 18.29 -7.98 -6.30
C ILE A 109 18.65 -8.94 -5.17
N GLU A 110 18.15 -10.19 -5.16
CA GLU A 110 18.26 -11.14 -4.04
C GLU A 110 19.68 -11.26 -3.44
N ASN A 111 20.71 -11.20 -4.30
CA ASN A 111 22.12 -11.31 -3.95
C ASN A 111 22.79 -9.98 -3.52
N ASP A 112 22.06 -8.86 -3.55
CA ASP A 112 22.53 -7.51 -3.21
C ASP A 112 21.47 -6.76 -2.38
N LYS A 113 21.13 -7.32 -1.22
CA LYS A 113 20.04 -6.80 -0.35
C LYS A 113 20.29 -5.38 0.19
N GLY A 114 21.55 -4.94 0.20
CA GLY A 114 21.92 -3.62 0.70
C GLY A 114 21.59 -2.48 -0.27
N ASN A 115 21.33 -2.81 -1.54
CA ASN A 115 21.15 -1.84 -2.61
C ASN A 115 19.67 -1.76 -3.04
N ILE A 116 18.96 -0.78 -2.48
CA ILE A 116 17.57 -0.51 -2.87
C ILE A 116 17.54 0.34 -4.14
N ILE A 117 16.96 -0.22 -5.19
CA ILE A 117 16.74 0.42 -6.48
C ILE A 117 15.32 1.01 -6.48
N THR A 118 15.17 2.23 -7.01
CA THR A 118 13.88 2.91 -7.18
C THR A 118 13.56 3.02 -8.66
N ASP A 119 12.45 2.42 -9.10
CA ASP A 119 11.91 2.50 -10.46
C ASP A 119 10.62 3.33 -10.46
N GLN A 120 10.61 4.44 -11.20
CA GLN A 120 9.50 5.41 -11.15
C GLN A 120 8.34 5.06 -12.09
N ASP A 121 8.56 4.22 -13.11
CA ASP A 121 7.65 4.11 -14.25
C ASP A 121 7.20 2.67 -14.57
N GLY A 122 7.61 1.70 -13.76
CA GLY A 122 7.39 0.27 -14.00
C GLY A 122 8.21 -0.26 -15.19
N GLN A 123 9.28 0.45 -15.59
CA GLN A 123 10.12 0.14 -16.75
C GLN A 123 11.44 -0.50 -16.31
N PHE A 124 11.31 -1.48 -15.42
CA PHE A 124 12.43 -2.24 -14.88
C PHE A 124 13.42 -2.57 -15.99
N SER A 125 14.71 -2.31 -15.73
CA SER A 125 15.80 -2.71 -16.63
C SER A 125 15.70 -4.21 -16.91
N ASN A 126 16.34 -4.72 -17.97
CA ASN A 126 16.34 -6.16 -18.26
C ASN A 126 16.98 -6.95 -17.10
N LEU A 127 16.15 -7.36 -16.13
CA LEU A 127 16.57 -8.06 -14.93
C LEU A 127 16.54 -9.55 -15.21
N ASN A 128 17.72 -10.19 -15.13
CA ASN A 128 17.84 -11.65 -15.15
C ASN A 128 17.88 -12.24 -13.73
N ASN A 129 18.26 -11.44 -12.73
CA ASN A 129 18.39 -11.87 -11.33
C ASN A 129 17.08 -11.74 -10.57
N LYS A 130 16.82 -12.65 -9.63
CA LYS A 130 15.65 -12.62 -8.76
C LYS A 130 15.51 -11.30 -8.02
N VAL A 131 14.28 -10.81 -7.93
CA VAL A 131 13.94 -9.50 -7.38
C VAL A 131 13.05 -9.64 -6.15
N VAL A 132 13.32 -8.84 -5.12
CA VAL A 132 12.41 -8.66 -3.97
C VAL A 132 11.88 -7.23 -4.01
N ILE A 133 10.56 -7.10 -4.17
CA ILE A 133 9.89 -5.79 -4.12
C ILE A 133 9.62 -5.43 -2.66
N THR A 134 10.05 -4.24 -2.25
CA THR A 134 9.88 -3.71 -0.88
C THR A 134 8.82 -2.61 -0.81
N GLN A 135 8.55 -1.92 -1.93
CA GLN A 135 7.45 -0.97 -2.08
C GLN A 135 6.79 -1.18 -3.44
N ILE A 136 5.47 -1.33 -3.47
CA ILE A 136 4.69 -1.45 -4.69
C ILE A 136 4.59 -0.08 -5.38
N GLY A 137 5.01 0.00 -6.64
CA GLY A 137 4.74 1.15 -7.49
C GLY A 137 3.38 1.03 -8.19
N TYR A 138 2.71 2.16 -8.37
CA TYR A 138 1.38 2.24 -8.97
C TYR A 138 1.10 3.66 -9.47
N SER A 139 0.14 3.83 -10.38
CA SER A 139 -0.22 5.15 -10.90
C SER A 139 -1.66 5.22 -11.37
N LEU A 140 -2.12 6.46 -11.56
CA LEU A 140 -3.39 6.70 -12.26
C LEU A 140 -3.23 6.35 -13.74
N LYS A 141 -4.04 5.39 -14.20
CA LYS A 141 -4.12 4.96 -15.60
C LYS A 141 -5.54 5.13 -16.13
N PRO A 142 -5.73 5.33 -17.44
CA PRO A 142 -7.05 5.17 -18.04
C PRO A 142 -7.59 3.78 -17.73
N ARG A 143 -8.85 3.69 -17.29
CA ARG A 143 -9.53 2.40 -17.03
C ARG A 143 -9.62 1.56 -18.30
N ASP A 144 -9.85 2.20 -19.43
CA ASP A 144 -9.91 1.59 -20.75
C ASP A 144 -8.79 2.16 -21.62
N GLU A 145 -7.94 1.28 -22.16
CA GLU A 145 -6.75 1.63 -22.96
C GLU A 145 -7.11 2.44 -24.23
N TYR A 146 -8.36 2.34 -24.69
CA TYR A 146 -8.87 3.01 -25.89
C TYR A 146 -9.62 4.32 -25.61
N SER A 147 -9.78 4.71 -24.34
CA SER A 147 -10.57 5.90 -23.96
C SER A 147 -9.69 7.01 -23.39
N ASN A 148 -9.37 8.01 -24.23
CA ASN A 148 -8.58 9.18 -23.82
C ASN A 148 -9.33 10.11 -22.84
N ASN A 149 -10.66 9.96 -22.72
CA ASN A 149 -11.51 10.70 -21.77
C ASN A 149 -12.11 9.77 -20.70
N GLY A 150 -11.54 8.57 -20.54
CA GLY A 150 -12.07 7.53 -19.67
C GLY A 150 -11.88 7.83 -18.18
N GLU A 151 -12.71 7.16 -17.36
CA GLU A 151 -12.48 7.07 -15.92
C GLU A 151 -11.03 6.62 -15.66
N LYS A 152 -10.35 7.23 -14.68
CA LYS A 152 -9.03 6.79 -14.26
C LYS A 152 -9.13 5.76 -13.15
N VAL A 153 -8.28 4.74 -13.20
CA VAL A 153 -8.12 3.72 -12.17
C VAL A 153 -6.70 3.78 -11.62
N ILE A 154 -6.54 3.42 -10.35
CA ILE A 154 -5.21 3.28 -9.74
C ILE A 154 -4.74 1.86 -10.00
N GLU A 155 -3.74 1.75 -10.87
CA GLU A 155 -3.19 0.49 -11.37
C GLU A 155 -1.76 0.29 -10.88
N ILE A 156 -1.48 -0.91 -10.41
CA ILE A 156 -0.13 -1.33 -10.03
C ILE A 156 0.80 -1.35 -11.24
N HIS A 157 2.06 -0.98 -11.07
CA HIS A 157 3.06 -1.14 -12.11
C HIS A 157 3.32 -2.63 -12.38
N LYS A 158 3.60 -2.95 -13.65
CA LYS A 158 3.99 -4.30 -14.06
C LYS A 158 5.27 -4.73 -13.35
N MET A 159 5.26 -5.83 -12.63
CA MET A 159 6.44 -6.34 -11.94
C MET A 159 7.44 -7.04 -12.88
N PRO A 160 8.73 -7.08 -12.52
CA PRO A 160 9.72 -7.95 -13.16
C PRO A 160 9.26 -9.40 -13.15
N GLY A 161 9.41 -10.11 -14.27
CA GLY A 161 8.97 -11.50 -14.39
C GLY A 161 9.67 -12.51 -13.47
N ASN A 162 10.69 -12.07 -12.74
CA ASN A 162 11.53 -12.81 -11.81
C ASN A 162 11.42 -12.28 -10.36
N THR A 163 10.35 -11.56 -10.03
CA THR A 163 10.04 -11.17 -8.66
C THR A 163 9.68 -12.40 -7.81
N ILE A 164 10.45 -12.64 -6.76
CA ILE A 164 10.28 -13.80 -5.86
C ILE A 164 9.51 -13.47 -4.59
N GLU A 165 9.44 -12.19 -4.22
CA GLU A 165 8.80 -11.73 -2.99
C GLU A 165 8.26 -10.32 -3.19
N VAL A 166 7.08 -10.07 -2.61
CA VAL A 166 6.41 -8.77 -2.57
C VAL A 166 6.14 -8.34 -1.12
N PRO A 167 5.77 -7.07 -0.86
CA PRO A 167 5.32 -6.64 0.45
C PRO A 167 4.09 -7.43 0.90
N GLU A 168 3.93 -7.57 2.21
CA GLU A 168 2.85 -8.35 2.81
C GLU A 168 1.45 -7.79 2.52
N HIS A 169 1.35 -6.47 2.39
CA HIS A 169 0.10 -5.77 2.13
C HIS A 169 0.09 -5.14 0.74
N LEU A 170 -1.01 -5.34 0.03
CA LEU A 170 -1.35 -4.53 -1.14
C LEU A 170 -1.78 -3.13 -0.67
N PRO A 171 -1.33 -2.03 -1.31
CA PRO A 171 -1.85 -0.71 -0.98
C PRO A 171 -3.37 -0.63 -1.18
N LEU A 172 -4.10 -0.13 -0.20
CA LEU A 172 -5.57 -0.17 -0.15
C LEU A 172 -6.24 0.58 -1.31
N LYS A 173 -5.52 1.54 -1.91
CA LYS A 173 -6.01 2.39 -3.00
C LYS A 173 -5.94 1.70 -4.37
N ILE A 174 -5.24 0.56 -4.48
CA ILE A 174 -5.15 -0.19 -5.74
C ILE A 174 -6.52 -0.74 -6.12
N LYS A 175 -6.92 -0.44 -7.36
CA LYS A 175 -8.15 -0.95 -7.96
C LYS A 175 -7.90 -1.82 -9.18
N SER A 176 -6.68 -1.79 -9.74
CA SER A 176 -6.31 -2.60 -10.90
C SER A 176 -4.99 -3.32 -10.63
N LEU A 177 -5.05 -4.65 -10.76
CA LEU A 177 -3.89 -5.52 -10.89
C LEU A 177 -3.66 -5.92 -12.36
N ARG A 178 -4.33 -5.26 -13.29
CA ARG A 178 -4.16 -5.49 -14.72
C ARG A 178 -2.67 -5.36 -15.07
N ASN A 179 -2.17 -6.28 -15.90
CA ASN A 179 -0.78 -6.33 -16.33
C ASN A 179 0.29 -6.53 -15.24
N ALA A 180 -0.06 -6.55 -13.95
CA ALA A 180 0.89 -6.63 -12.83
C ALA A 180 1.91 -7.76 -12.98
N PHE A 181 1.42 -8.91 -13.48
CA PHE A 181 2.20 -10.14 -13.67
C PHE A 181 2.18 -10.60 -15.14
N ARG A 182 2.04 -9.67 -16.09
CA ARG A 182 2.06 -10.04 -17.52
C ARG A 182 3.42 -10.60 -17.91
N ASN A 183 3.45 -11.79 -18.51
CA ASN A 183 4.66 -12.53 -18.89
C ASN A 183 5.55 -12.94 -17.70
N PHE A 184 4.95 -13.08 -16.51
CA PHE A 184 5.67 -13.54 -15.32
C PHE A 184 6.11 -15.00 -15.48
N LYS A 185 7.34 -15.31 -15.06
CA LYS A 185 7.98 -16.60 -15.35
C LYS A 185 7.97 -17.56 -14.16
N LEU A 186 7.75 -17.05 -12.95
CA LEU A 186 7.82 -17.81 -11.71
C LEU A 186 6.46 -18.41 -11.33
N LYS A 187 6.50 -19.58 -10.71
CA LYS A 187 5.30 -20.29 -10.24
C LYS A 187 4.74 -19.73 -8.93
N GLU A 188 5.61 -19.18 -8.10
CA GLU A 188 5.28 -18.72 -6.75
C GLU A 188 5.99 -17.39 -6.47
N VAL A 189 5.31 -16.53 -5.69
CA VAL A 189 5.82 -15.25 -5.20
C VAL A 189 5.47 -15.19 -3.71
N LEU A 190 6.48 -15.08 -2.85
CA LEU A 190 6.30 -15.03 -1.40
C LEU A 190 5.44 -13.82 -1.01
N LYS A 191 4.52 -14.03 -0.07
CA LYS A 191 3.57 -13.05 0.52
C LYS A 191 2.47 -12.55 -0.40
N LEU A 192 2.47 -12.91 -1.68
CA LEU A 192 1.40 -12.53 -2.61
C LEU A 192 0.04 -13.10 -2.18
N ASP A 193 0.03 -14.27 -1.57
CA ASP A 193 -1.15 -14.94 -1.02
C ASP A 193 -1.81 -14.19 0.14
N LYS A 194 -1.08 -13.27 0.78
CA LYS A 194 -1.55 -12.45 1.90
C LYS A 194 -2.28 -11.18 1.48
N TRP A 195 -2.23 -10.82 0.20
CA TRP A 195 -2.84 -9.59 -0.29
C TRP A 195 -4.36 -9.63 -0.16
N ASP A 196 -4.91 -8.61 0.50
CA ASP A 196 -6.33 -8.32 0.44
C ASP A 196 -6.66 -7.66 -0.91
N VAL A 197 -7.37 -8.41 -1.75
CA VAL A 197 -7.76 -7.98 -3.10
C VAL A 197 -9.22 -7.53 -3.17
N SER A 198 -9.90 -7.31 -2.04
CA SER A 198 -11.33 -6.95 -2.03
C SER A 198 -11.64 -5.63 -2.75
N ASN A 199 -10.66 -4.73 -2.82
CA ASN A 199 -10.80 -3.43 -3.50
C ASN A 199 -10.43 -3.47 -4.99
N VAL A 200 -9.92 -4.62 -5.48
CA VAL A 200 -9.47 -4.76 -6.87
C VAL A 200 -10.66 -5.02 -7.78
N GLU A 201 -10.84 -4.15 -8.76
CA GLU A 201 -11.92 -4.20 -9.76
C GLU A 201 -11.46 -4.83 -11.08
N LEU A 202 -10.16 -4.72 -11.42
CA LEU A 202 -9.59 -5.16 -12.69
C LEU A 202 -8.39 -6.09 -12.48
N MET A 203 -8.41 -7.27 -13.10
CA MET A 203 -7.38 -8.30 -12.97
C MET A 203 -6.96 -8.92 -14.32
N ASP A 204 -7.35 -8.29 -15.44
CA ASP A 204 -7.09 -8.82 -16.77
C ASP A 204 -5.57 -8.94 -17.03
N GLU A 205 -5.17 -9.91 -17.87
CA GLU A 205 -3.78 -10.09 -18.31
C GLU A 205 -2.72 -10.43 -17.22
N MET A 206 -3.13 -10.82 -16.01
CA MET A 206 -2.21 -11.22 -14.92
C MET A 206 -1.37 -12.51 -15.19
N SER A 207 -1.50 -13.18 -16.35
CA SER A 207 -0.87 -14.48 -16.65
C SER A 207 -1.19 -15.58 -15.59
N TYR A 208 -0.66 -16.80 -15.76
CA TYR A 208 -1.03 -18.01 -14.98
C TYR A 208 -0.70 -17.97 -13.47
N VAL A 209 -0.13 -16.86 -12.96
CA VAL A 209 -0.09 -16.52 -11.51
C VAL A 209 -1.51 -16.48 -10.92
N SER A 210 -2.52 -16.40 -11.79
CA SER A 210 -3.95 -16.56 -11.53
C SER A 210 -4.33 -17.78 -10.68
N HIS A 211 -3.58 -18.89 -10.62
CA HIS A 211 -3.97 -20.01 -9.73
C HIS A 211 -3.77 -19.72 -8.22
N LEU A 212 -2.83 -18.85 -7.83
CA LEU A 212 -2.60 -18.48 -6.43
C LEU A 212 -3.57 -17.38 -5.97
N VAL A 213 -3.79 -16.36 -6.81
CA VAL A 213 -4.77 -15.29 -6.52
C VAL A 213 -6.20 -15.81 -6.64
N ALA A 214 -6.50 -16.73 -7.57
CA ALA A 214 -7.83 -17.32 -7.70
C ALA A 214 -8.20 -18.28 -6.56
N LYS A 215 -7.23 -18.89 -5.85
CA LYS A 215 -7.54 -19.66 -4.64
C LYS A 215 -8.13 -18.77 -3.54
N THR A 216 -7.59 -17.56 -3.38
CA THR A 216 -8.13 -16.54 -2.46
C THR A 216 -9.53 -16.08 -2.88
N LEU A 217 -9.80 -15.99 -4.20
CA LEU A 217 -11.11 -15.61 -4.76
C LEU A 217 -12.17 -16.73 -4.74
N SER A 218 -11.78 -18.00 -4.77
CA SER A 218 -12.71 -19.14 -4.74
C SER A 218 -13.55 -19.21 -3.45
N PHE A 219 -13.10 -18.54 -2.37
CA PHE A 219 -13.85 -18.41 -1.12
C PHE A 219 -14.81 -17.20 -1.08
N GLN A 220 -14.61 -16.16 -1.91
CA GLN A 220 -15.45 -14.95 -1.88
C GLN A 220 -16.65 -15.01 -2.85
N ARG A 221 -16.59 -15.80 -3.94
CA ARG A 221 -17.73 -15.99 -4.86
C ARG A 221 -18.79 -17.01 -4.39
N LEU A 222 -18.57 -17.70 -3.27
CA LEU A 222 -19.56 -18.64 -2.69
C LEU A 222 -20.63 -17.96 -1.81
N TYR A 223 -20.60 -16.62 -1.66
CA TYR A 223 -21.56 -15.86 -0.84
C TYR A 223 -22.46 -14.88 -1.61
N PHE A 224 -22.45 -14.91 -2.94
CA PHE A 224 -23.45 -14.24 -3.76
C PHE A 224 -23.95 -15.20 -4.84
N LEU A 225 -24.79 -16.15 -4.40
CA LEU A 225 -25.80 -16.82 -5.22
C LEU A 225 -27.15 -16.18 -4.93
#